data_AF-A0AAU5EXL0-F1
#
_entry.id   AF-A0AAU5EXL0-F1
#
_cell.length_a   1.000
_cell.length_b   1.000
_cell.length_c   1.000
_cell.angle_alpha   90.00
_cell.angle_beta   90.00
_cell.angle_gamma   90.00
#
_symmetry.space_group_name_H-M   'P 1'
#
loop_
_entity.id
_entity.type
_entity.pdbx_description
1 polymer ?
#
loop_
_entity_poly.entity_id
_entity_poly.type
_entity_poly.pdbx_seq_one_letter_code
_entity_poly.pdbx_strand_id
1 'polypeptide(L)'
;MSMVDLERGVLTAKIEVPGSEGLAVSADGAYAYVASPYAGSFLAAAENRPDTGIKVIDARTASVVDTLPTDGVVLPVHLTSTGMLLVGELRMEPDPVSQLGRQAPGRLTVFSADTRKRLGELEVGLFPLTITSSPDGRIAYVSCVVSSTVHIVDLETLRELSRLDIAKAGEPGAHGLAYIPGAA
;
A
#
# COMPACT_ATOMS: atom_id res chain seq x y z
N MET A 1 -12.85 -1.60 9.03
CA MET A 1 -13.17 -2.49 7.89
C MET A 1 -14.60 -2.99 8.01
N SER A 2 -15.31 -3.10 6.89
CA SER A 2 -16.66 -3.67 6.80
C SER A 2 -16.62 -4.98 6.02
N MET A 3 -17.37 -5.99 6.46
CA MET A 3 -17.58 -7.24 5.72
C MET A 3 -19.03 -7.31 5.28
N VAL A 4 -19.26 -7.63 4.01
CA VAL A 4 -20.60 -7.63 3.40
C VAL A 4 -20.83 -8.99 2.74
N ASP A 5 -21.98 -9.60 3.04
CA ASP A 5 -22.51 -10.73 2.27
C ASP A 5 -23.11 -10.17 0.99
N LEU A 6 -22.51 -10.51 -0.15
CA LEU A 6 -22.90 -9.97 -1.45
C LEU A 6 -24.20 -10.58 -2.00
N GLU A 7 -24.54 -11.81 -1.62
CA GLU A 7 -25.79 -12.44 -2.06
C GLU A 7 -26.99 -11.79 -1.36
N ARG A 8 -26.81 -11.48 -0.07
CA ARG A 8 -27.87 -10.88 0.76
C ARG A 8 -27.83 -9.36 0.79
N GLY A 9 -26.73 -8.75 0.38
CA GLY A 9 -26.52 -7.30 0.43
C GLY A 9 -26.48 -6.74 1.85
N VAL A 10 -26.02 -7.53 2.83
CA VAL A 10 -26.02 -7.15 4.25
C VAL A 10 -24.63 -7.10 4.85
N LEU A 11 -24.40 -6.14 5.75
CA LEU A 11 -23.20 -6.07 6.58
C LEU A 11 -23.19 -7.26 7.56
N THR A 12 -22.14 -8.07 7.52
CA THR A 12 -21.98 -9.24 8.40
C THR A 12 -21.08 -8.96 9.59
N ALA A 13 -20.09 -8.06 9.44
CA ALA A 13 -19.21 -7.64 10.51
C ALA A 13 -18.65 -6.24 10.29
N LYS A 14 -18.29 -5.57 11.39
CA LYS A 14 -17.53 -4.33 11.39
C LYS A 14 -16.34 -4.49 12.33
N ILE A 15 -15.13 -4.45 11.78
CA ILE A 15 -13.89 -4.47 12.55
C ILE A 15 -13.40 -3.03 12.71
N GLU A 16 -13.21 -2.62 13.95
CA GLU A 16 -12.60 -1.32 14.25
C GLU A 16 -11.12 -1.37 13.86
N VAL A 17 -10.81 -0.68 12.78
CA VAL A 17 -9.45 -0.45 12.31
C VAL A 17 -9.40 1.04 12.05
N PRO A 18 -8.54 1.80 12.75
CA PRO A 18 -8.42 3.25 12.53
C PRO A 18 -7.84 3.59 11.15
N GLY A 19 -7.64 2.60 10.28
CA GLY A 19 -6.96 2.62 8.99
C GLY A 19 -7.85 2.72 7.74
N SER A 20 -7.25 3.16 6.63
CA SER A 20 -7.88 3.68 5.39
C SER A 20 -7.20 3.28 4.07
N GLU A 21 -7.79 3.72 2.96
CA GLU A 21 -7.33 3.78 1.55
C GLU A 21 -6.94 2.45 0.88
N GLY A 22 -6.07 1.64 1.48
CA GLY A 22 -5.59 0.38 0.90
C GLY A 22 -6.05 -0.85 1.66
N LEU A 23 -6.60 -1.83 0.96
CA LEU A 23 -6.84 -3.17 1.47
C LEU A 23 -6.50 -4.23 0.43
N ALA A 24 -6.00 -5.37 0.89
CA ALA A 24 -5.84 -6.58 0.09
C ALA A 24 -6.38 -7.79 0.85
N VAL A 25 -6.76 -8.85 0.13
CA VAL A 25 -7.28 -10.09 0.69
C VAL A 25 -6.46 -11.25 0.15
N SER A 26 -6.15 -12.23 1.01
CA SER A 26 -5.49 -13.47 0.58
C SER A 26 -6.36 -14.23 -0.43
N ALA A 27 -5.73 -14.99 -1.32
CA ALA A 27 -6.43 -15.70 -2.39
C ALA A 27 -7.46 -16.72 -1.86
N ASP A 28 -7.22 -17.29 -0.68
CA ASP A 28 -8.12 -18.19 0.04
C ASP A 28 -9.20 -17.46 0.86
N GLY A 29 -9.16 -16.12 0.91
CA GLY A 29 -10.07 -15.29 1.69
C GLY A 29 -9.86 -15.35 3.21
N ALA A 30 -8.82 -16.03 3.70
CA ALA A 30 -8.61 -16.22 5.14
C ALA A 30 -8.16 -14.93 5.85
N TYR A 31 -7.38 -14.09 5.18
CA TYR A 31 -6.81 -12.88 5.75
C TYR A 31 -7.09 -11.63 4.91
N ALA A 32 -7.39 -10.53 5.60
CA ALA A 32 -7.38 -9.20 5.01
C ALA A 32 -6.21 -8.38 5.60
N TYR A 33 -5.59 -7.58 4.74
CA TYR A 33 -4.46 -6.71 5.05
C TYR A 33 -4.92 -5.28 4.84
N VAL A 34 -5.00 -4.50 5.92
CA VAL A 34 -5.59 -3.16 5.90
C VAL A 34 -4.55 -2.13 6.33
N ALA A 35 -4.29 -1.14 5.47
CA ALA A 35 -3.43 -0.02 5.79
C ALA A 35 -3.99 0.77 6.98
N SER A 36 -3.12 1.14 7.92
CA SER A 36 -3.50 1.83 9.16
C SER A 36 -2.35 2.68 9.71
N PRO A 37 -2.64 3.80 10.40
CA PRO A 37 -3.94 4.46 10.57
C PRO A 37 -4.37 5.25 9.31
N TYR A 38 -5.57 5.85 9.33
CA TYR A 38 -6.08 6.72 8.28
C TYR A 38 -5.07 7.84 8.01
N ALA A 39 -4.76 8.12 6.74
CA ALA A 39 -3.70 9.07 6.41
C ALA A 39 -3.96 10.47 7.01
N GLY A 40 -5.21 10.92 7.13
CA GLY A 40 -5.53 12.19 7.82
C GLY A 40 -5.32 12.18 9.33
N SER A 41 -5.12 11.01 9.96
CA SER A 41 -4.64 10.92 11.35
C SER A 41 -3.18 11.41 11.49
N PHE A 42 -2.43 11.59 10.39
CA PHE A 42 -1.11 12.26 10.42
C PHE A 42 -1.16 13.74 10.78
N LEU A 43 -2.32 14.39 10.64
CA LEU A 43 -2.52 15.76 11.12
C LEU A 43 -2.63 15.85 12.65
N ALA A 44 -2.72 14.71 13.35
CA ALA A 44 -2.67 14.70 14.80
C ALA A 44 -1.30 15.13 15.31
N ALA A 45 -1.29 15.77 16.50
CA ALA A 45 -0.07 16.14 17.22
C ALA A 45 0.84 14.92 17.37
N ALA A 46 2.16 15.11 17.17
CA ALA A 46 3.15 14.03 17.09
C ALA A 46 3.10 13.07 18.29
N GLU A 47 2.77 13.57 19.48
CA GLU A 47 2.70 12.82 20.74
C GLU A 47 1.53 11.82 20.82
N ASN A 48 0.54 11.92 19.93
CA ASN A 48 -0.65 11.07 19.89
C ASN A 48 -0.83 10.34 18.56
N ARG A 49 0.21 10.27 17.71
CA ARG A 49 0.11 9.58 16.42
C ARG A 49 0.11 8.06 16.64
N PRO A 50 -0.86 7.33 16.07
CA PRO A 50 -0.84 5.87 16.14
C PRO A 50 0.34 5.31 15.33
N ASP A 51 0.87 4.17 15.75
CA ASP A 51 1.86 3.42 14.97
C ASP A 51 1.34 3.09 13.57
N THR A 52 2.16 3.34 12.56
CA THR A 52 1.88 3.01 11.16
C THR A 52 2.12 1.54 10.86
N GLY A 53 1.30 0.99 9.97
CA GLY A 53 1.49 -0.37 9.51
C GLY A 53 0.30 -0.97 8.78
N ILE A 54 0.33 -2.30 8.68
CA ILE A 54 -0.77 -3.11 8.14
C ILE A 54 -1.43 -3.87 9.28
N LYS A 55 -2.73 -3.69 9.47
CA LYS A 55 -3.53 -4.57 10.32
C LYS A 55 -3.85 -5.84 9.56
N VAL A 56 -3.48 -6.98 10.13
CA VAL A 56 -3.82 -8.31 9.61
C VAL A 56 -5.09 -8.77 10.31
N ILE A 57 -6.11 -9.08 9.54
CA ILE A 57 -7.44 -9.43 10.04
C ILE A 57 -7.73 -10.86 9.61
N ASP A 58 -8.09 -11.71 10.56
CA ASP A 58 -8.66 -13.02 10.26
C ASP A 58 -10.12 -12.83 9.85
N ALA A 59 -10.44 -13.21 8.61
CA ALA A 59 -11.77 -13.03 8.03
C ALA A 59 -12.82 -13.97 8.65
N ARG A 60 -12.40 -15.11 9.22
CA ARG A 60 -13.32 -16.08 9.82
C ARG A 60 -13.82 -15.59 11.17
N THR A 61 -12.94 -14.95 11.94
CA THR A 61 -13.26 -14.44 13.28
C THR A 61 -13.55 -12.94 13.29
N ALA A 62 -13.36 -12.25 12.17
CA ALA A 62 -13.52 -10.80 12.05
C ALA A 62 -12.74 -10.03 13.12
N SER A 63 -11.47 -10.43 13.34
CA SER A 63 -10.62 -9.85 14.37
C SER A 63 -9.22 -9.53 13.86
N VAL A 64 -8.64 -8.44 14.36
CA VAL A 64 -7.22 -8.15 14.14
C VAL A 64 -6.38 -9.21 14.87
N VAL A 65 -5.50 -9.88 14.13
CA VAL A 65 -4.61 -10.93 14.64
C VAL A 65 -3.14 -10.55 14.59
N ASP A 66 -2.79 -9.46 13.92
CA ASP A 66 -1.42 -8.96 13.84
C ASP A 66 -1.33 -7.49 13.41
N THR A 67 -0.15 -6.90 13.56
CA THR A 67 0.22 -5.62 12.93
C THR A 67 1.61 -5.73 12.32
N LEU A 68 1.71 -5.51 11.00
CA LEU A 68 2.99 -5.43 10.30
C LEU A 68 3.49 -3.98 10.39
N PRO A 69 4.60 -3.70 11.08
CA PRO A 69 5.06 -2.33 11.29
C PRO A 69 5.63 -1.73 10.00
N THR A 70 5.36 -0.46 9.76
CA THR A 70 5.97 0.35 8.69
C THR A 70 6.56 1.63 9.27
N ASP A 71 7.47 2.24 8.53
CA ASP A 71 8.18 3.44 8.97
C ASP A 71 7.41 4.73 8.60
N GLY A 72 6.61 4.66 7.54
CA GLY A 72 5.76 5.75 7.05
C GLY A 72 4.27 5.38 6.95
N VAL A 73 3.47 6.37 6.53
CA VAL A 73 2.02 6.20 6.32
C VAL A 73 1.81 5.22 5.19
N VAL A 74 0.99 4.20 5.38
CA VAL A 74 0.62 3.32 4.27
C VAL A 74 -0.56 3.90 3.49
N LEU A 75 -0.46 3.91 2.17
CA LEU A 75 -1.59 4.17 1.26
C LEU A 75 -1.97 2.90 0.47
N PRO A 76 -1.30 2.54 -0.64
CA PRO A 76 -1.69 1.35 -1.38
C PRO A 76 -1.18 0.07 -0.71
N VAL A 77 -2.02 -0.95 -0.77
CA VAL A 77 -1.68 -2.32 -0.39
C VAL A 77 -2.08 -3.22 -1.55
N HIS A 78 -1.15 -4.06 -2.02
CA HIS A 78 -1.39 -5.02 -3.10
C HIS A 78 -0.82 -6.38 -2.72
N LEU A 79 -1.62 -7.43 -2.81
CA LEU A 79 -1.15 -8.80 -2.61
C LEU A 79 -0.91 -9.45 -3.97
N THR A 80 0.31 -9.94 -4.19
CA THR A 80 0.69 -10.67 -5.41
C THR A 80 0.13 -12.11 -5.40
N SER A 81 0.10 -12.74 -6.57
CA SER A 81 -0.27 -14.16 -6.74
C SER A 81 0.67 -15.13 -6.01
N THR A 82 1.87 -14.68 -5.67
CA THR A 82 2.90 -15.46 -4.95
C THR A 82 2.91 -15.23 -3.44
N GLY A 83 1.96 -14.44 -2.90
CA GLY A 83 1.86 -14.20 -1.47
C GLY A 83 2.82 -13.12 -0.94
N MET A 84 3.43 -12.31 -1.82
CA MET A 84 4.11 -11.08 -1.39
C MET A 84 3.10 -9.95 -1.24
N LEU A 85 3.06 -9.35 -0.05
CA LEU A 85 2.27 -8.17 0.27
C LEU A 85 3.11 -6.92 0.01
N LEU A 86 2.72 -6.14 -0.99
CA LEU A 86 3.35 -4.90 -1.40
C LEU A 86 2.67 -3.73 -0.73
N VAL A 87 3.47 -2.86 -0.11
CA VAL A 87 3.01 -1.76 0.73
C VAL A 87 3.67 -0.47 0.26
N GLY A 88 2.87 0.52 -0.14
CA GLY A 88 3.37 1.85 -0.49
C GLY A 88 3.32 2.78 0.70
N GLU A 89 4.48 3.30 1.09
CA GLU A 89 4.63 4.20 2.22
C GLU A 89 4.90 5.64 1.77
N LEU A 90 4.10 6.57 2.28
CA LEU A 90 4.35 8.00 2.19
C LEU A 90 5.45 8.41 3.17
N ARG A 91 6.31 9.31 2.72
CA ARG A 91 7.34 9.95 3.56
C ARG A 91 7.22 11.46 3.47
N MET A 92 7.18 12.08 4.64
CA MET A 92 7.14 13.53 4.81
C MET A 92 8.33 13.96 5.65
N GLU A 93 9.00 15.02 5.23
CA GLU A 93 10.06 15.69 5.97
C GLU A 93 9.50 16.97 6.63
N PRO A 94 10.02 17.38 7.80
CA PRO A 94 9.65 18.66 8.39
C PRO A 94 9.90 19.83 7.43
N ASP A 95 8.95 20.76 7.36
CA ASP A 95 9.05 21.98 6.55
C ASP A 95 8.68 23.20 7.41
N PRO A 96 9.57 24.20 7.56
CA PRO A 96 9.29 25.40 8.35
C PRO A 96 8.05 26.19 7.91
N VAL A 97 7.63 26.06 6.64
CA VAL A 97 6.51 26.83 6.08
C VAL A 97 5.24 25.99 5.86
N SER A 98 5.29 24.68 6.11
CA SER A 98 4.16 23.76 5.91
C SER A 98 3.97 22.85 7.11
N GLN A 99 2.81 22.95 7.79
CA GLN A 99 2.47 22.03 8.89
C GLN A 99 2.35 20.57 8.43
N LEU A 100 2.09 20.35 7.14
CA LEU A 100 2.06 19.01 6.53
C LEU A 100 3.46 18.44 6.30
N GLY A 101 4.50 19.28 6.36
CA GLY A 101 5.84 18.95 5.89
C GLY A 101 5.96 19.05 4.37
N ARG A 102 7.12 18.61 3.88
CA ARG A 102 7.46 18.47 2.46
C ARG A 102 7.53 16.99 2.10
N GLN A 103 7.04 16.62 0.93
CA GLN A 103 7.14 15.24 0.47
C GLN A 103 8.60 14.84 0.21
N ALA A 104 8.97 13.68 0.73
CA ALA A 104 10.20 12.98 0.43
C ALA A 104 9.90 11.74 -0.44
N PRO A 105 10.92 11.16 -1.12
CA PRO A 105 10.77 9.88 -1.80
C PRO A 105 10.09 8.84 -0.91
N GLY A 106 9.00 8.25 -1.43
CA GLY A 106 8.25 7.23 -0.74
C GLY A 106 9.01 5.91 -0.70
N ARG A 107 8.34 4.85 -0.22
CA ARG A 107 8.94 3.53 -0.13
C ARG A 107 7.96 2.45 -0.58
N LEU A 108 8.48 1.46 -1.31
CA LEU A 108 7.85 0.16 -1.47
C LEU A 108 8.42 -0.77 -0.42
N THR A 109 7.59 -1.23 0.52
CA THR A 109 7.96 -2.26 1.49
C THR A 109 7.25 -3.55 1.15
N VAL A 110 7.96 -4.67 1.26
CA VAL A 110 7.46 -5.99 0.89
C VAL A 110 7.45 -6.89 2.11
N PHE A 111 6.30 -7.52 2.38
CA PHE A 111 6.13 -8.55 3.41
C PHE A 111 5.77 -9.88 2.78
N SER A 112 6.15 -10.98 3.44
CA SER A 112 5.57 -12.30 3.18
C SER A 112 4.21 -12.38 3.86
N ALA A 113 3.15 -12.69 3.10
CA ALA A 113 1.82 -12.89 3.65
C ALA A 113 1.75 -14.09 4.60
N ASP A 114 2.46 -15.17 4.25
CA ASP A 114 2.49 -16.43 5.00
C ASP A 114 3.19 -16.27 6.35
N THR A 115 4.38 -15.67 6.35
CA THR A 115 5.22 -15.58 7.55
C THR A 115 5.09 -14.26 8.27
N ARG A 116 4.43 -13.27 7.64
CA ARG A 116 4.26 -11.90 8.15
C ARG A 116 5.57 -11.14 8.37
N LYS A 117 6.66 -11.62 7.78
CA LYS A 117 7.98 -11.01 7.88
C LYS A 117 8.21 -9.99 6.77
N ARG A 118 8.87 -8.88 7.10
CA ARG A 118 9.41 -7.94 6.12
C ARG A 118 10.50 -8.64 5.31
N LEU A 119 10.34 -8.68 3.99
CA LEU A 119 11.30 -9.24 3.05
C LEU A 119 12.32 -8.19 2.60
N GLY A 120 11.90 -6.92 2.56
CA GLY A 120 12.78 -5.80 2.29
C GLY A 120 12.01 -4.56 1.88
N GLU A 121 12.74 -3.59 1.35
CA GLU A 121 12.24 -2.28 0.98
C GLU A 121 13.05 -1.65 -0.15
N LEU A 122 12.44 -0.72 -0.87
CA LEU A 122 13.06 0.08 -1.91
C LEU A 122 12.49 1.50 -1.86
N GLU A 123 13.34 2.51 -2.04
CA GLU A 123 12.88 3.89 -2.23
C GLU A 123 12.24 4.06 -3.62
N VAL A 124 11.13 4.80 -3.68
CA VAL A 124 10.41 5.14 -4.92
C VAL A 124 10.12 6.64 -4.98
N GLY A 125 9.42 7.09 -6.01
CA GLY A 125 9.04 8.49 -6.20
C GLY A 125 8.12 9.06 -5.11
N LEU A 126 7.71 10.30 -5.33
CA LEU A 126 6.89 11.05 -4.37
C LEU A 126 5.44 10.57 -4.41
N PHE A 127 4.92 10.24 -3.24
CA PHE A 127 3.53 9.83 -3.02
C PHE A 127 3.12 8.56 -3.80
N PRO A 128 3.66 7.39 -3.42
CA PRO A 128 3.19 6.10 -3.95
C PRO A 128 1.70 5.93 -3.66
N LEU A 129 0.89 5.88 -4.72
CA LEU A 129 -0.58 5.93 -4.62
C LEU A 129 -1.25 4.64 -5.07
N THR A 130 -0.67 3.92 -6.03
CA THR A 130 -1.19 2.62 -6.46
C THR A 130 -0.05 1.67 -6.75
N ILE A 131 -0.29 0.40 -6.44
CA ILE A 131 0.62 -0.69 -6.73
C ILE A 131 -0.16 -1.76 -7.48
N THR A 132 0.45 -2.33 -8.51
CA THR A 132 -0.01 -3.58 -9.13
C THR A 132 1.20 -4.47 -9.40
N SER A 133 0.97 -5.72 -9.77
CA SER A 133 2.03 -6.66 -10.13
C SER A 133 1.75 -7.36 -11.45
N SER A 134 2.80 -7.92 -12.05
CA SER A 134 2.63 -8.92 -13.10
C SER A 134 1.84 -10.13 -12.59
N PRO A 135 1.15 -10.89 -13.47
CA PRO A 135 0.34 -12.05 -13.08
C PRO A 135 1.14 -13.16 -12.39
N ASP A 136 2.42 -13.29 -12.74
CA ASP A 136 3.36 -14.23 -12.11
C ASP A 136 3.92 -13.72 -10.76
N GLY A 137 3.55 -12.51 -10.35
CA GLY A 137 3.98 -11.92 -9.08
C GLY A 137 5.46 -11.56 -9.01
N ARG A 138 6.19 -11.52 -10.14
CA ARG A 138 7.64 -11.25 -10.18
C ARG A 138 8.00 -9.78 -10.27
N ILE A 139 7.13 -8.96 -10.87
CA ILE A 139 7.40 -7.54 -11.13
C ILE A 139 6.30 -6.71 -10.47
N ALA A 140 6.69 -5.68 -9.72
CA ALA A 140 5.80 -4.66 -9.20
C ALA A 140 5.85 -3.38 -10.05
N TYR A 141 4.71 -2.70 -10.13
CA TYR A 141 4.55 -1.39 -10.75
C TYR A 141 3.99 -0.45 -9.71
N VAL A 142 4.72 0.61 -9.36
CA VAL A 142 4.36 1.56 -8.31
C VAL A 142 4.17 2.94 -8.93
N SER A 143 2.93 3.45 -8.93
CA SER A 143 2.65 4.81 -9.38
C SER A 143 2.92 5.81 -8.24
N CYS A 144 3.74 6.82 -8.54
CA CYS A 144 4.06 7.91 -7.65
C CYS A 144 3.49 9.20 -8.23
N VAL A 145 2.34 9.62 -7.70
CA VAL A 145 1.46 10.61 -8.35
C VAL A 145 2.08 12.01 -8.37
N VAL A 146 2.84 12.39 -7.34
CA VAL A 146 3.40 13.75 -7.22
C VAL A 146 4.67 13.90 -8.07
N SER A 147 5.53 12.88 -8.10
CA SER A 147 6.66 12.85 -9.02
C SER A 147 6.24 12.60 -10.47
N SER A 148 5.02 12.09 -10.70
CA SER A 148 4.53 11.62 -12.01
C SER A 148 5.44 10.54 -12.60
N THR A 149 5.70 9.52 -11.80
CA THR A 149 6.57 8.40 -12.18
C THR A 149 5.88 7.08 -11.93
N VAL A 150 6.26 6.06 -12.71
CA VAL A 150 5.95 4.65 -12.41
C VAL A 150 7.27 3.91 -12.25
N HIS A 151 7.49 3.33 -11.08
CA HIS A 151 8.66 2.51 -10.78
C HIS A 151 8.35 1.05 -11.08
N ILE A 152 9.22 0.39 -11.84
CA ILE A 152 9.13 -1.02 -12.21
C ILE A 152 10.18 -1.77 -11.40
N VAL A 153 9.76 -2.69 -10.56
CA VAL A 153 10.62 -3.32 -9.54
C VAL A 153 10.59 -4.83 -9.69
N ASP A 154 11.76 -5.45 -9.73
CA ASP A 154 11.92 -6.89 -9.59
C ASP A 154 11.75 -7.28 -8.13
N LEU A 155 10.77 -8.14 -7.83
CA LEU A 155 10.41 -8.53 -6.47
C LEU A 155 11.29 -9.64 -5.89
N GLU A 156 12.01 -10.38 -6.73
CA GLU A 156 12.94 -11.43 -6.28
C GLU A 156 14.22 -10.80 -5.72
N THR A 157 14.73 -9.78 -6.41
CA THR A 157 15.97 -9.09 -6.07
C THR A 157 15.76 -7.79 -5.30
N LEU A 158 14.50 -7.31 -5.24
CA LEU A 158 14.11 -6.00 -4.71
C LEU A 158 14.93 -4.84 -5.32
N ARG A 159 15.00 -4.82 -6.65
CA ARG A 159 15.72 -3.79 -7.41
C ARG A 159 14.81 -3.13 -8.43
N GLU A 160 15.00 -1.83 -8.61
CA GLU A 160 14.39 -1.11 -9.72
C GLU A 160 14.95 -1.62 -11.05
N LEU A 161 14.07 -2.08 -11.93
CA LEU A 161 14.39 -2.48 -13.30
C LEU A 161 14.36 -1.27 -14.24
N SER A 162 13.39 -0.39 -14.04
CA SER A 162 13.19 0.80 -14.86
C SER A 162 12.25 1.78 -14.16
N ARG A 163 12.30 3.03 -14.61
CA ARG A 163 11.36 4.09 -14.25
C ARG A 163 10.75 4.67 -15.50
N LEU A 164 9.43 4.89 -15.46
CA LEU A 164 8.70 5.60 -16.50
C LEU A 164 8.35 6.99 -16.00
N ASP A 165 8.74 8.03 -16.74
CA ASP A 165 8.25 9.39 -16.50
C ASP A 165 6.93 9.58 -17.24
N ILE A 166 5.91 10.01 -16.51
CA ILE A 166 4.56 10.27 -17.05
C ILE A 166 4.47 11.76 -17.40
N ALA A 167 4.12 12.05 -18.66
CA ALA A 167 4.03 13.42 -19.14
C ALA A 167 3.04 14.25 -18.30
N LYS A 168 3.50 15.40 -17.78
CA LYS A 168 2.69 16.36 -17.01
C LYS A 168 2.04 17.38 -17.94
N ALA A 169 0.75 17.22 -18.24
CA ALA A 169 -0.05 18.31 -18.82
C ALA A 169 -0.82 19.03 -17.70
N GLY A 170 -0.11 19.72 -16.79
CA GLY A 170 -0.74 20.52 -15.73
C GLY A 170 -1.54 19.77 -14.67
N GLU A 171 -1.52 18.43 -14.68
CA GLU A 171 -2.33 17.56 -13.79
C GLU A 171 -1.47 16.58 -12.98
N PRO A 172 -1.99 16.03 -11.86
CA PRO A 172 -1.35 14.96 -11.10
C PRO A 172 -1.00 13.75 -11.98
N GLY A 173 0.05 13.00 -11.60
CA GLY A 173 0.51 11.81 -12.34
C GLY A 173 -0.46 10.63 -12.32
N ALA A 174 0.02 9.45 -12.74
CA ALA A 174 -0.79 8.23 -12.74
C ALA A 174 -1.39 7.92 -11.36
N HIS A 175 -2.72 7.88 -11.29
CA HIS A 175 -3.44 7.46 -10.08
C HIS A 175 -3.59 5.93 -10.10
N GLY A 176 -4.51 5.39 -10.90
CA GLY A 176 -4.73 3.95 -11.05
C GLY A 176 -3.75 3.27 -12.02
N LEU A 177 -3.55 1.97 -11.83
CA LEU A 177 -2.76 1.11 -12.70
C LEU A 177 -3.57 -0.15 -13.03
N ALA A 178 -3.43 -0.62 -14.27
CA ALA A 178 -3.92 -1.93 -14.69
C ALA A 178 -2.83 -2.63 -15.51
N TYR A 179 -2.56 -3.89 -15.18
CA TYR A 179 -1.68 -4.73 -15.98
C TYR A 179 -2.51 -5.51 -17.01
N ILE A 180 -2.17 -5.38 -18.28
CA ILE A 180 -2.80 -6.13 -19.38
C ILE A 180 -1.66 -6.81 -20.16
N PRO A 181 -1.62 -8.16 -20.23
CA PRO A 181 -0.69 -8.85 -21.10
C PRO A 181 -0.89 -8.41 -22.56
N GLY A 182 0.19 -8.12 -23.27
CA GLY A 182 0.12 -7.87 -24.71
C GLY A 182 -0.38 -9.12 -25.45
N ALA A 183 -1.15 -8.92 -26.52
CA ALA A 183 -1.39 -9.99 -27.48
C ALA A 183 -0.04 -10.39 -28.11
N ALA A 184 0.27 -11.69 -28.10
CA ALA A 184 1.43 -12.25 -28.78
C ALA A 184 1.27 -12.21 -30.31
#